data_AF-A0A9E7SP62-F1
#
_entry.id   AF-A0A9E7SP62-F1
#
_cell.length_a   1.000
_cell.length_b   1.000
_cell.length_c   1.000
_cell.angle_alpha   90.00
_cell.angle_beta   90.00
_cell.angle_gamma   90.00
#
_symmetry.space_group_name_H-M   'P 1'
#
loop_
_entity.id
_entity.type
_entity.pdbx_description
1 polymer ?
#
loop_
_entity_poly.entity_id
_entity_poly.type
_entity_poly.pdbx_seq_one_letter_code
_entity_poly.pdbx_strand_id
1 'polypeptide(L)'
;MKVLWEKEIPAKGIVVSPRPVWKCRSCPAYGKSPSCPPYAPSWMEAKELIKHYKRALLIKFEIDFEDFENEKRKALEYILKKEDELFKNGNFYTLALFPGNCNLCEECEFEKSGNCRMPNKVRPSIDAVGIELSKIVELNFSESVLYGLILID
;
A
#
# COMPACT_ATOMS: atom_id res chain seq x y z
N MET A 1 -2.22 -16.53 3.05
CA MET A 1 -2.66 -15.15 3.35
C MET A 1 -4.16 -15.22 3.46
N LYS A 2 -4.73 -14.64 4.51
CA LYS A 2 -6.18 -14.66 4.75
C LYS A 2 -6.67 -13.25 4.99
N VAL A 3 -7.74 -12.85 4.29
CA VAL A 3 -8.43 -11.60 4.60
C VAL A 3 -9.19 -11.78 5.90
N LEU A 4 -8.83 -11.01 6.93
CA LEU A 4 -9.54 -11.01 8.21
C LEU A 4 -10.81 -10.17 8.11
N TRP A 5 -10.70 -9.00 7.48
CA TRP A 5 -11.83 -8.12 7.20
C TRP A 5 -11.47 -7.07 6.16
N GLU A 6 -12.52 -6.52 5.55
CA GLU A 6 -12.50 -5.30 4.75
C GLU A 6 -13.42 -4.29 5.45
N LYS A 7 -12.95 -3.05 5.61
CA LYS A 7 -13.72 -1.99 6.26
C LYS A 7 -13.64 -0.71 5.48
N GLU A 8 -14.79 -0.17 5.12
CA GLU A 8 -14.89 1.17 4.55
C GLU A 8 -14.70 2.22 5.66
N ILE A 9 -13.84 3.20 5.38
CA ILE A 9 -13.54 4.32 6.27
C ILE A 9 -13.72 5.64 5.49
N PRO A 10 -14.08 6.74 6.17
CA PRO A 10 -14.14 8.03 5.52
C PRO A 10 -12.72 8.54 5.23
N ALA A 11 -12.46 9.01 4.00
CA ALA A 11 -11.13 9.47 3.58
C ALA A 11 -10.61 10.64 4.42
N LYS A 12 -11.52 11.50 4.93
CA LYS A 12 -11.18 12.59 5.87
C LYS A 12 -10.52 12.12 7.17
N GLY A 13 -10.65 10.83 7.53
CA GLY A 13 -10.01 10.23 8.69
C GLY A 13 -8.57 9.76 8.43
N ILE A 14 -8.10 9.78 7.19
CA ILE A 14 -6.75 9.36 6.81
C ILE A 14 -5.79 10.50 7.15
N VAL A 15 -4.91 10.25 8.13
CA VAL A 15 -3.88 11.20 8.53
C VAL A 15 -2.63 10.96 7.68
N VAL A 16 -2.17 12.01 6.99
CA VAL A 16 -0.94 11.99 6.19
C VAL A 16 0.10 12.93 6.79
N SER A 17 1.32 12.44 6.98
CA SER A 17 2.43 13.20 7.54
C SER A 17 3.78 12.71 7.01
N PRO A 18 4.87 13.44 7.25
CA PRO A 18 6.19 12.96 6.87
C PRO A 18 6.68 11.78 7.72
N ARG A 19 6.05 11.45 8.86
CA ARG A 19 6.58 10.45 9.82
C ARG A 19 6.77 9.05 9.20
N PRO A 20 5.80 8.47 8.47
CA PRO A 20 5.99 7.15 7.87
C PRO A 20 7.09 7.16 6.80
N VAL A 21 7.17 8.22 5.99
CA VAL A 21 8.23 8.40 4.98
C VAL A 21 9.61 8.50 5.61
N TRP A 22 9.75 9.20 6.74
CA TRP A 22 11.00 9.22 7.51
C TRP A 22 11.35 7.85 8.06
N LYS A 23 10.35 7.08 8.52
CA LYS A 23 10.58 5.70 8.97
C LYS A 23 11.04 4.80 7.82
N CYS A 24 10.51 4.97 6.61
CA CYS A 24 10.95 4.24 5.42
C CYS A 24 12.46 4.37 5.16
N ARG A 25 13.11 5.48 5.52
CA ARG A 25 14.57 5.65 5.35
C ARG A 25 15.43 4.67 6.17
N SER A 26 14.83 4.05 7.19
CA SER A 26 15.45 3.00 8.00
C SER A 26 15.08 1.58 7.54
N CYS A 27 14.27 1.44 6.48
CA CYS A 27 13.83 0.16 5.95
C CYS A 27 14.91 -0.44 5.01
N PRO A 28 15.24 -1.74 5.12
CA PRO A 28 16.16 -2.42 4.19
C PRO A 28 15.69 -2.41 2.72
N ALA A 29 14.40 -2.13 2.47
CA ALA A 29 13.81 -2.01 1.13
C ALA A 29 13.76 -0.56 0.61
N TYR A 30 14.26 0.42 1.36
CA TYR A 30 14.27 1.83 0.94
C TYR A 30 14.97 2.00 -0.41
N GLY A 31 14.32 2.71 -1.35
CA GLY A 31 14.86 2.96 -2.68
C GLY A 31 15.03 1.72 -3.59
N LYS A 32 14.54 0.53 -3.19
CA LYS A 32 14.71 -0.70 -3.99
C LYS A 32 13.62 -0.92 -5.05
N SER A 33 12.50 -0.21 -4.98
CA SER A 33 11.44 -0.37 -5.97
C SER A 33 10.67 0.93 -6.21
N PRO A 34 9.91 1.03 -7.32
CA PRO A 34 9.08 2.20 -7.60
C PRO A 34 8.02 2.46 -6.52
N SER A 35 7.68 1.44 -5.73
CA SER A 35 6.72 1.55 -4.62
C SER A 35 7.28 2.27 -3.39
N CYS A 36 8.59 2.49 -3.34
CA CYS A 36 9.29 3.05 -2.20
C CYS A 36 9.80 4.47 -2.47
N PRO A 37 9.92 5.34 -1.45
CA PRO A 37 10.60 6.62 -1.63
C PRO A 37 12.09 6.38 -1.98
N PRO A 38 12.73 7.29 -2.74
CA PRO A 38 12.20 8.56 -3.23
C PRO A 38 11.37 8.45 -4.53
N TYR A 39 11.11 7.25 -5.03
CA TYR A 39 10.46 7.03 -6.33
C TYR A 39 8.93 7.04 -6.25
N ALA A 40 8.36 6.67 -5.10
CA ALA A 40 6.95 6.85 -4.80
C ALA A 40 6.57 8.34 -4.70
N PRO A 41 5.31 8.72 -4.98
CA PRO A 41 4.82 10.08 -4.75
C PRO A 41 5.11 10.57 -3.33
N SER A 42 5.37 11.86 -3.19
CA SER A 42 5.65 12.46 -1.90
C SER A 42 4.41 12.45 -0.99
N TRP A 43 4.65 12.49 0.32
CA TRP A 43 3.56 12.60 1.30
C TRP A 43 2.72 13.89 1.12
N MET A 44 3.27 14.93 0.50
CA MET A 44 2.54 16.16 0.20
C MET A 44 1.57 15.95 -0.98
N GLU A 45 2.03 15.28 -2.04
CA GLU A 45 1.17 14.90 -3.17
C GLU A 45 0.05 13.96 -2.71
N ALA A 46 0.37 12.98 -1.87
CA ALA A 46 -0.62 12.06 -1.31
C ALA A 46 -1.63 12.78 -0.41
N LYS A 47 -1.16 13.73 0.41
CA LYS A 47 -2.03 14.55 1.26
C LYS A 47 -2.99 15.41 0.45
N GLU A 48 -2.57 15.91 -0.71
CA GLU A 48 -3.45 16.63 -1.62
C GLU A 48 -4.43 15.66 -2.29
N LEU A 49 -3.93 14.56 -2.85
CA LEU A 49 -4.72 13.53 -3.53
C LEU A 49 -5.88 13.01 -2.68
N ILE A 50 -5.63 12.68 -1.41
CA ILE A 50 -6.63 12.10 -0.50
C ILE A 50 -7.84 13.03 -0.29
N LYS A 51 -7.69 14.36 -0.44
CA LYS A 51 -8.81 15.31 -0.32
C LYS A 51 -9.86 15.14 -1.41
N HIS A 52 -9.49 14.52 -2.54
CA HIS A 52 -10.37 14.30 -3.67
C HIS A 52 -11.18 13.00 -3.54
N TYR A 53 -10.94 12.19 -2.50
CA TYR A 53 -11.71 10.98 -2.22
C TYR A 53 -12.65 11.20 -1.04
N LYS A 54 -13.81 10.54 -1.04
CA LYS A 54 -14.73 10.56 0.11
C LYS A 54 -14.48 9.40 1.06
N ARG A 55 -14.02 8.27 0.53
CA ARG A 55 -13.98 6.98 1.23
C ARG A 55 -12.68 6.23 0.90
N ALA A 56 -12.39 5.21 1.69
CA ALA A 56 -11.35 4.25 1.40
C ALA A 56 -11.73 2.89 1.97
N LEU A 57 -11.28 1.82 1.32
CA LEU A 57 -11.40 0.45 1.80
C LEU A 57 -10.09 0.06 2.47
N LEU A 58 -10.12 -0.12 3.77
CA LEU A 58 -9.01 -0.67 4.55
C LEU A 58 -9.17 -2.18 4.65
N ILE A 59 -8.10 -2.92 4.37
CA ILE A 59 -8.12 -4.38 4.33
C ILE A 59 -7.07 -4.89 5.29
N LYS A 60 -7.44 -5.79 6.20
CA LYS A 60 -6.52 -6.46 7.12
C LYS A 60 -6.29 -7.89 6.66
N PHE A 61 -5.03 -8.22 6.44
CA PHE A 61 -4.57 -9.54 6.06
C PHE A 61 -3.88 -10.20 7.25
N GLU A 62 -4.23 -11.43 7.56
CA GLU A 62 -3.40 -12.35 8.33
C GLU A 62 -2.43 -13.02 7.37
N ILE A 63 -1.16 -13.06 7.77
CA ILE A 63 -0.08 -13.66 6.99
C ILE A 63 0.73 -14.63 7.84
N ASP A 64 1.27 -15.65 7.19
CA ASP A 64 2.31 -16.47 7.78
C ASP A 64 3.67 -15.76 7.66
N PHE A 65 4.35 -15.54 8.79
CA PHE A 65 5.66 -14.89 8.80
C PHE A 65 6.80 -15.85 8.42
N GLU A 66 6.59 -17.16 8.51
CA GLU A 66 7.56 -18.15 8.03
C GLU A 66 7.68 -18.09 6.49
N ASP A 67 6.58 -17.74 5.80
CA ASP A 67 6.51 -17.55 4.34
C ASP A 67 6.17 -16.08 3.97
N PHE A 68 6.74 -15.13 4.70
CA PHE A 68 6.38 -13.70 4.63
C PHE A 68 6.35 -13.13 3.20
N GLU A 69 7.35 -13.42 2.37
CA GLU A 69 7.43 -12.84 1.03
C GLU A 69 6.32 -13.36 0.11
N ASN A 70 6.02 -14.65 0.12
CA ASN A 70 4.93 -15.20 -0.66
C ASN A 70 3.57 -14.69 -0.16
N GLU A 71 3.40 -14.62 1.15
CA GLU A 71 2.17 -14.16 1.79
C GLU A 71 1.89 -12.68 1.52
N LYS A 72 2.93 -11.83 1.59
CA LYS A 72 2.89 -10.43 1.17
C LYS A 72 2.54 -10.33 -0.31
N ARG A 73 3.14 -11.15 -1.19
CA ARG A 73 2.84 -11.14 -2.63
C ARG A 73 1.36 -11.44 -2.90
N LYS A 74 0.79 -12.45 -2.24
CA LYS A 74 -0.65 -12.74 -2.32
C LYS A 74 -1.50 -11.55 -1.88
N ALA A 75 -1.10 -10.83 -0.82
CA ALA A 75 -1.80 -9.61 -0.38
C ALA A 75 -1.73 -8.48 -1.43
N LEU A 76 -0.58 -8.28 -2.09
CA LEU A 76 -0.43 -7.31 -3.18
C LEU A 76 -1.36 -7.66 -4.35
N GLU A 77 -1.35 -8.92 -4.79
CA GLU A 77 -2.20 -9.41 -5.88
C GLU A 77 -3.69 -9.30 -5.54
N TYR A 78 -4.06 -9.59 -4.30
CA TYR A 78 -5.43 -9.43 -3.81
C TYR A 78 -5.89 -7.97 -3.93
N ILE A 79 -5.08 -7.02 -3.46
CA ILE A 79 -5.40 -5.59 -3.55
C ILE A 79 -5.55 -5.14 -5.00
N LEU A 80 -4.65 -5.57 -5.91
CA LEU A 80 -4.75 -5.21 -7.33
C LEU A 80 -6.01 -5.76 -7.98
N LYS A 81 -6.39 -7.00 -7.63
CA LYS A 81 -7.65 -7.58 -8.10
C LYS A 81 -8.84 -6.77 -7.58
N LYS A 82 -8.83 -6.38 -6.31
CA LYS A 82 -9.90 -5.58 -5.70
C LYS A 82 -10.01 -4.18 -6.31
N GLU A 83 -8.88 -3.54 -6.61
CA GLU A 83 -8.82 -2.26 -7.33
C GLU A 83 -9.46 -2.40 -8.72
N ASP A 84 -9.11 -3.44 -9.49
CA ASP A 84 -9.71 -3.72 -10.81
C ASP A 84 -11.22 -4.00 -10.73
N GLU A 85 -11.70 -4.73 -9.72
CA GLU A 85 -13.12 -4.94 -9.47
C GLU A 85 -13.86 -3.63 -9.16
N LEU A 86 -13.28 -2.78 -8.30
CA LEU A 86 -13.85 -1.47 -7.96
C LEU A 86 -13.90 -0.54 -9.17
N PHE A 87 -12.86 -0.55 -9.99
CA PHE A 87 -12.79 0.21 -11.24
C PHE A 87 -13.91 -0.22 -12.20
N LYS A 88 -14.09 -1.53 -12.41
CA LYS A 88 -15.16 -2.09 -13.26
C LYS A 88 -16.56 -1.77 -12.75
N ASN A 89 -16.71 -1.51 -11.46
CA ASN A 89 -17.96 -1.10 -10.83
C ASN A 89 -18.18 0.43 -10.80
N GLY A 90 -17.41 1.20 -11.58
CA GLY A 90 -17.63 2.63 -11.77
C GLY A 90 -16.77 3.55 -10.90
N ASN A 91 -15.87 3.01 -10.07
CA ASN A 91 -14.91 3.80 -9.30
C ASN A 91 -13.66 4.07 -10.15
N PHE A 92 -13.80 4.91 -11.17
CA PHE A 92 -12.78 5.06 -12.23
C PHE A 92 -11.42 5.56 -11.75
N TYR A 93 -11.37 6.26 -10.63
CA TYR A 93 -10.14 6.77 -10.02
C TYR A 93 -9.74 5.97 -8.78
N THR A 94 -10.27 4.76 -8.58
CA THR A 94 -9.85 3.93 -7.45
C THR A 94 -8.36 3.66 -7.51
N LEU A 95 -7.69 3.78 -6.36
CA LEU A 95 -6.23 3.65 -6.26
C LEU A 95 -5.84 2.81 -5.05
N ALA A 96 -5.20 1.68 -5.33
CA ALA A 96 -4.61 0.80 -4.34
C ALA A 96 -3.28 1.34 -3.78
N LEU A 97 -3.04 1.09 -2.49
CA LEU A 97 -1.79 1.30 -1.78
C LEU A 97 -1.38 0.01 -1.08
N PHE A 98 -0.13 -0.38 -1.27
CA PHE A 98 0.37 -1.69 -0.85
C PHE A 98 0.71 -1.78 0.65
N PRO A 99 0.53 -2.97 1.26
CA PRO A 99 1.06 -3.32 2.57
C PRO A 99 2.58 -3.51 2.50
N GLY A 100 3.33 -2.41 2.45
CA GLY A 100 4.79 -2.43 2.31
C GLY A 100 5.27 -2.43 0.86
N ASN A 101 6.55 -2.72 0.65
CA ASN A 101 7.18 -2.64 -0.67
C ASN A 101 6.66 -3.72 -1.62
N CYS A 102 6.65 -3.39 -2.91
CA CYS A 102 6.35 -4.33 -3.99
C CYS A 102 7.34 -5.50 -4.00
N ASN A 103 6.82 -6.73 -4.14
CA ASN A 103 7.58 -7.96 -4.37
C ASN A 103 6.93 -8.88 -5.41
N LEU A 104 6.20 -8.30 -6.38
CA LEU A 104 5.48 -9.05 -7.41
C LEU A 104 6.39 -9.84 -8.36
N CYS A 105 7.66 -9.45 -8.48
CA CYS A 105 8.69 -10.19 -9.19
C CYS A 105 9.59 -10.92 -8.20
N GLU A 106 10.18 -12.04 -8.61
CA GLU A 106 11.20 -12.73 -7.83
C GLU A 106 12.47 -11.88 -7.72
N GLU A 107 12.88 -11.25 -8.83
CA GLU A 107 13.99 -10.31 -8.88
C GLU A 107 13.52 -8.97 -9.46
N CYS A 108 13.77 -7.88 -8.73
CA CYS A 108 13.32 -6.55 -9.13
C CYS A 108 14.29 -5.90 -10.13
N GLU A 109 13.91 -5.86 -11.41
CA GLU A 109 14.69 -5.20 -12.47
C GLU A 109 14.95 -3.71 -12.18
N PHE A 110 14.05 -3.07 -11.45
CA PHE A 110 14.18 -1.65 -11.11
C PHE A 110 15.47 -1.36 -10.32
N GLU A 111 15.93 -2.28 -9.47
CA GLU A 111 17.18 -2.10 -8.72
C GLU A 111 18.41 -2.03 -9.62
N LYS A 112 18.36 -2.70 -10.78
CA LYS A 112 19.47 -2.78 -11.73
C LYS A 112 19.44 -1.65 -12.75
N SER A 113 18.26 -1.39 -13.33
CA SER A 113 18.13 -0.49 -14.49
C SER A 113 17.29 0.76 -14.23
N GLY A 114 16.68 0.90 -13.05
CA GLY A 114 15.73 1.98 -12.76
C GLY A 114 14.39 1.83 -13.49
N ASN A 115 14.16 0.71 -14.19
CA ASN A 115 12.96 0.48 -14.98
C ASN A 115 12.13 -0.69 -14.44
N CYS A 116 10.87 -0.43 -14.11
CA CYS A 116 9.94 -1.48 -13.69
C CYS A 116 9.38 -2.22 -14.90
N ARG A 117 9.43 -3.56 -14.89
CA ARG A 117 8.81 -4.40 -15.93
C ARG A 117 7.29 -4.53 -15.82
N MET A 118 6.71 -4.12 -14.69
CA MET A 118 5.27 -4.20 -14.40
C MET A 118 4.71 -2.84 -13.95
N PRO A 119 4.90 -1.76 -14.74
CA PRO A 119 4.52 -0.40 -14.33
C PRO A 119 3.01 -0.25 -14.12
N ASN A 120 2.19 -1.09 -14.78
CA ASN A 120 0.75 -1.12 -14.59
C ASN A 120 0.31 -1.78 -13.28
N LYS A 121 1.15 -2.61 -12.65
CA LYS A 121 0.82 -3.31 -11.40
C LYS A 121 1.42 -2.67 -10.16
N VAL A 122 2.58 -2.04 -10.26
CA VAL A 122 3.21 -1.45 -9.08
C VAL A 122 2.32 -0.35 -8.49
N ARG A 123 2.20 -0.32 -7.17
CA ARG A 123 1.57 0.76 -6.40
C ARG A 123 2.52 1.22 -5.30
N PRO A 124 2.47 2.49 -4.89
CA PRO A 124 3.15 2.94 -3.69
C PRO A 124 2.69 2.15 -2.45
N SER A 125 3.57 1.99 -1.46
CA SER A 125 3.14 1.50 -0.16
C SER A 125 2.40 2.59 0.63
N ILE A 126 1.58 2.20 1.60
CA ILE A 126 0.88 3.12 2.51
C ILE A 126 1.89 4.05 3.23
N ASP A 127 2.98 3.48 3.75
CA ASP A 127 4.03 4.25 4.45
C ASP A 127 4.83 5.15 3.51
N ALA A 128 5.06 4.71 2.27
CA ALA A 128 5.83 5.46 1.28
C ALA A 128 5.18 6.81 0.95
N VAL A 129 3.85 6.86 0.98
CA VAL A 129 3.06 8.08 0.74
C VAL A 129 2.68 8.81 2.03
N GLY A 130 3.18 8.37 3.18
CA GLY A 130 3.06 9.11 4.45
C GLY A 130 1.76 8.92 5.22
N ILE A 131 0.96 7.89 4.92
CA ILE A 131 -0.28 7.62 5.68
C ILE A 131 0.07 6.99 7.04
N GLU A 132 -0.44 7.58 8.13
CA GLU A 132 -0.25 7.07 9.49
C GLU A 132 -1.31 6.01 9.83
N LEU A 133 -1.02 4.72 9.59
CA LEU A 133 -1.93 3.61 9.91
C LEU A 133 -2.38 3.59 11.37
N SER A 134 -1.51 3.97 12.31
CA SER A 134 -1.83 4.05 13.75
C SER A 134 -2.92 5.07 14.10
N LYS A 135 -3.31 5.95 13.17
CA LYS A 135 -4.44 6.89 13.34
C LYS A 135 -5.75 6.33 12.82
N ILE A 136 -5.72 5.20 12.14
CA ILE A 136 -6.87 4.56 11.49
C ILE A 136 -7.23 3.25 12.21
N VAL A 137 -6.23 2.51 12.67
CA VAL A 137 -6.38 1.23 13.37
C VAL A 137 -5.51 1.18 14.61
N GLU A 138 -5.94 0.38 15.59
CA GLU A 138 -5.09 -0.04 16.69
C GLU A 138 -4.08 -1.09 16.18
N LEU A 139 -2.79 -0.79 16.33
CA LEU A 139 -1.72 -1.66 15.89
C LEU A 139 -1.31 -2.58 17.03
N ASN A 140 -1.51 -3.89 16.84
CA ASN A 140 -1.02 -4.91 17.74
C ASN A 140 0.20 -5.62 17.12
N PHE A 141 1.39 -5.33 17.63
CA PHE A 141 2.64 -5.90 17.11
C PHE A 141 2.85 -7.38 17.44
N SER A 142 1.97 -7.99 18.26
CA SER A 142 1.97 -9.44 18.45
C SER A 142 1.22 -10.18 17.33
N GLU A 143 0.51 -9.45 16.46
CA GLU A 143 -0.26 -10.04 15.38
C GLU A 143 0.55 -10.07 14.08
N SER A 144 0.44 -11.21 13.41
CA SER A 144 1.05 -11.43 12.12
C SER A 144 0.17 -10.88 10.99
N VAL A 145 0.10 -9.55 10.87
CA VAL A 145 -0.86 -8.87 9.98
C VAL A 145 -0.25 -7.81 9.08
N LEU A 146 -0.88 -7.63 7.92
CA LEU A 146 -0.59 -6.57 6.96
C LEU A 146 -1.87 -5.77 6.68
N TYR A 147 -1.70 -4.49 6.33
CA TYR A 147 -2.82 -3.60 6.00
C TYR A 147 -2.69 -3.05 4.60
N GLY A 148 -3.71 -3.27 3.78
CA GLY A 148 -3.90 -2.66 2.48
C GLY A 148 -4.90 -1.52 2.54
N LEU A 149 -4.77 -0.55 1.63
CA LEU A 149 -5.72 0.55 1.53
C LEU A 149 -6.06 0.79 0.06
N ILE A 150 -7.34 0.99 -0.25
CA ILE A 150 -7.80 1.37 -1.59
C ILE A 150 -8.62 2.65 -1.45
N LEU A 151 -8.24 3.71 -2.16
CA LEU A 151 -9.00 4.96 -2.21
C LEU A 151 -10.22 4.79 -3.14
N ILE A 152 -11.39 5.27 -2.71
CA ILE A 152 -12.68 5.08 -3.38
C ILE A 152 -13.49 6.38 -3.30
N ASP A 153 -14.16 6.75 -4.39
CA ASP A 153 -15.02 7.95 -4.46
C ASP A 153 -16.31 7.87 -3.63
#